data_AF-A0A4R9M267-F1
#
_entry.id   AF-A0A4R9M267-F1
#
_cell.length_a   1.000
_cell.length_b   1.000
_cell.length_c   1.000
_cell.angle_alpha   90.00
_cell.angle_beta   90.00
_cell.angle_gamma   90.00
#
_symmetry.space_group_name_H-M   'P 1'
#
loop_
_entity.id
_entity.type
_entity.pdbx_description
1 polymer ?
#
loop_
_entity_poly.entity_id
_entity_poly.type
_entity_poly.pdbx_seq_one_letter_code
_entity_poly.pdbx_strand_id
1 'polypeptide(L)'
;MPIPNFNISGILPPYLLGSSPAVQSDVSPYKSTLVDFVNFFNTSPPRKNLLEGFLKHRIELKKLGIVDGFQWIDGSFVEEVEKIRSKDPSDVDLITFAYRPPGIPNDLEWQKIINSNLAIFHPQFSKKHFNCDAYYIDLNLKSDYIARQTSYWFGLFTHQKITDAWKGIVEINLIDDESVILHQLQGS
;
A
#
# COMPACT_ATOMS: atom_id res chain seq x y z
N MET A 1 -13.91 -4.76 5.32
CA MET A 1 -14.37 -6.12 4.96
C MET A 1 -13.15 -7.02 5.00
N PRO A 2 -13.28 -8.34 5.25
CA PRO A 2 -12.12 -9.21 5.18
C PRO A 2 -11.51 -9.17 3.77
N ILE A 3 -10.19 -9.19 3.70
CA ILE A 3 -9.45 -9.38 2.44
C ILE A 3 -9.88 -10.74 1.87
N PRO A 4 -10.28 -10.84 0.58
CA PRO A 4 -10.70 -12.12 0.01
C PRO A 4 -9.51 -13.07 -0.11
N ASN A 5 -9.80 -14.36 -0.13
CA ASN A 5 -8.80 -15.38 -0.44
C ASN A 5 -8.28 -15.21 -1.88
N PHE A 6 -7.03 -15.63 -2.09
CA PHE A 6 -6.44 -15.70 -3.42
C PHE A 6 -7.23 -16.66 -4.32
N ASN A 7 -7.29 -16.35 -5.61
CA ASN A 7 -7.84 -17.24 -6.62
C ASN A 7 -6.82 -18.35 -7.00
N ILE A 8 -7.20 -19.23 -7.93
CA ILE A 8 -6.34 -20.33 -8.39
C ILE A 8 -5.02 -19.88 -9.04
N SER A 9 -4.94 -18.62 -9.48
CA SER A 9 -3.75 -18.00 -10.07
C SER A 9 -2.86 -17.33 -9.01
N GLY A 10 -3.19 -17.45 -7.73
CA GLY A 10 -2.40 -16.88 -6.63
C GLY A 10 -2.49 -15.36 -6.55
N ILE A 11 -3.57 -14.75 -7.04
CA ILE A 11 -3.82 -13.30 -6.93
C ILE A 11 -5.09 -13.02 -6.17
N LEU A 12 -5.16 -11.86 -5.53
CA LEU A 12 -6.45 -11.34 -5.07
C LEU A 12 -7.34 -11.17 -6.31
N PRO A 13 -8.58 -11.65 -6.28
CA PRO A 13 -9.46 -11.48 -7.42
C PRO A 13 -9.78 -9.99 -7.61
N PRO A 14 -10.03 -9.50 -8.82
CA PRO A 14 -10.38 -8.09 -9.03
C PRO A 14 -11.75 -7.71 -8.46
N TYR A 15 -12.63 -8.69 -8.31
CA TYR A 15 -13.91 -8.60 -7.60
C TYR A 15 -14.26 -9.95 -6.96
N LEU A 16 -15.14 -9.96 -5.96
CA LEU A 16 -15.51 -11.18 -5.24
C LEU A 16 -16.12 -12.25 -6.16
N LEU A 17 -15.73 -13.51 -5.94
CA LEU A 17 -16.23 -14.64 -6.71
C LEU A 17 -17.75 -14.77 -6.55
N GLY A 18 -18.48 -14.91 -7.67
CA GLY A 18 -19.94 -14.98 -7.67
C GLY A 18 -20.62 -13.61 -7.52
N SER A 19 -19.87 -12.52 -7.40
CA SER A 19 -20.37 -11.16 -7.49
C SER A 19 -20.24 -10.59 -8.90
N SER A 20 -20.47 -9.29 -9.04
CA SER A 20 -20.37 -8.53 -10.28
C SER A 20 -19.45 -7.33 -10.07
N PRO A 21 -18.64 -6.94 -11.07
CA PRO A 21 -17.85 -5.71 -11.01
C PRO A 21 -18.70 -4.43 -10.93
N ALA A 22 -20.03 -4.54 -11.10
CA ALA A 22 -20.96 -3.43 -10.87
C ALA A 22 -21.27 -3.19 -9.37
N VAL A 23 -20.86 -4.10 -8.48
CA VAL A 23 -21.09 -3.97 -7.03
C VAL A 23 -19.85 -3.36 -6.39
N GLN A 24 -19.92 -2.06 -6.07
CA GLN A 24 -18.76 -1.28 -5.62
C GLN A 24 -18.11 -1.80 -4.32
N SER A 25 -18.88 -2.44 -3.43
CA SER A 25 -18.32 -3.05 -2.21
C SER A 25 -17.47 -4.28 -2.51
N ASP A 26 -17.69 -4.92 -3.65
CA ASP A 26 -17.14 -6.24 -3.96
C ASP A 26 -15.96 -6.16 -4.94
N VAL A 27 -15.57 -4.95 -5.33
CA VAL A 27 -14.44 -4.68 -6.24
C VAL A 27 -13.23 -4.17 -5.47
N SER A 28 -12.05 -4.51 -5.98
CA SER A 28 -10.79 -3.90 -5.57
C SER A 28 -10.80 -2.37 -5.80
N PRO A 29 -10.19 -1.55 -4.93
CA PRO A 29 -9.37 -1.90 -3.77
C PRO A 29 -10.17 -2.44 -2.57
N TYR A 30 -9.70 -3.54 -1.97
CA TYR A 30 -10.35 -4.13 -0.79
C TYR A 30 -9.99 -3.36 0.48
N LYS A 31 -10.97 -2.72 1.10
CA LYS A 31 -10.78 -2.00 2.37
C LYS A 31 -10.55 -2.96 3.54
N SER A 32 -9.39 -2.84 4.17
CA SER A 32 -8.96 -3.62 5.32
C SER A 32 -8.51 -2.73 6.48
N THR A 33 -8.57 -3.25 7.70
CA THR A 33 -7.80 -2.67 8.82
C THR A 33 -6.33 -3.05 8.67
N LEU A 34 -5.43 -2.27 9.27
CA LEU A 34 -4.01 -2.61 9.32
C LEU A 34 -3.76 -3.96 10.03
N VAL A 35 -4.51 -4.25 11.10
CA VAL A 35 -4.39 -5.51 11.84
C VAL A 35 -4.76 -6.71 10.96
N ASP A 36 -5.91 -6.64 10.28
CA ASP A 36 -6.35 -7.72 9.38
C ASP A 36 -5.37 -7.92 8.23
N PHE A 37 -4.81 -6.83 7.69
CA PHE A 37 -3.79 -6.89 6.64
C PHE A 37 -2.52 -7.60 7.11
N VAL A 38 -1.96 -7.18 8.25
CA VAL A 38 -0.76 -7.81 8.82
C VAL A 38 -1.02 -9.28 9.12
N ASN A 39 -2.15 -9.62 9.73
CA ASN A 39 -2.49 -11.01 10.04
C ASN A 39 -2.64 -11.87 8.77
N PHE A 40 -3.27 -11.33 7.72
CA PHE A 40 -3.50 -12.05 6.47
C PHE A 40 -2.18 -12.33 5.72
N PHE A 41 -1.26 -11.37 5.69
CA PHE A 41 -0.02 -11.48 4.92
C PHE A 41 1.22 -11.91 5.72
N ASN A 42 1.15 -12.02 7.05
CA ASN A 42 2.26 -12.51 7.88
C ASN A 42 2.37 -14.04 7.85
N THR A 43 2.63 -14.61 6.67
CA THR A 43 2.63 -16.07 6.45
C THR A 43 4.03 -16.69 6.37
N SER A 44 5.08 -15.87 6.30
CA SER A 44 6.47 -16.32 6.18
C SER A 44 7.45 -15.31 6.81
N PRO A 45 8.66 -15.75 7.23
CA PRO A 45 9.68 -14.83 7.74
C PRO A 45 10.06 -13.70 6.74
N PRO A 46 10.19 -13.94 5.42
CA PRO A 46 10.38 -12.87 4.44
C PRO A 46 9.23 -11.84 4.46
N ARG A 47 7.97 -12.28 4.47
CA ARG A 47 6.81 -11.39 4.54
C ARG A 47 6.76 -10.59 5.83
N LYS A 48 7.09 -11.22 6.96
CA LYS A 48 7.21 -10.55 8.26
C LYS A 48 8.20 -9.38 8.20
N ASN A 49 9.38 -9.59 7.62
CA ASN A 49 10.40 -8.54 7.46
C ASN A 49 9.90 -7.37 6.58
N LEU A 50 9.15 -7.68 5.52
CA LEU A 50 8.53 -6.66 4.67
C LEU A 50 7.44 -5.88 5.41
N LEU A 51 6.61 -6.56 6.20
CA LEU A 51 5.59 -5.93 7.05
C LEU A 51 6.21 -5.00 8.09
N GLU A 52 7.31 -5.40 8.73
CA GLU A 52 8.04 -4.51 9.64
C GLU A 52 8.54 -3.25 8.93
N GLY A 53 9.08 -3.39 7.71
CA GLY A 53 9.50 -2.27 6.88
C GLY A 53 8.35 -1.33 6.53
N PHE A 54 7.22 -1.88 6.11
CA PHE A 54 5.98 -1.15 5.82
C PHE A 54 5.45 -0.38 7.05
N LEU A 55 5.40 -1.01 8.22
CA LEU A 55 4.97 -0.34 9.46
C LEU A 55 5.93 0.79 9.84
N LYS A 56 7.25 0.59 9.71
CA LYS A 56 8.25 1.64 9.96
C LYS A 56 8.09 2.82 8.99
N HIS A 57 7.84 2.56 7.70
CA HIS A 57 7.56 3.60 6.70
C HIS A 57 6.36 4.46 7.10
N ARG A 58 5.25 3.80 7.49
CA ARG A 58 4.04 4.49 7.97
C ARG A 58 4.27 5.32 9.23
N ILE A 59 5.05 4.81 10.19
CA ILE A 59 5.44 5.56 11.39
C ILE A 59 6.19 6.84 11.01
N GLU A 60 7.14 6.77 10.07
CA GLU A 60 7.89 7.96 9.62
C GLU A 60 7.00 8.96 8.85
N LEU A 61 6.04 8.49 8.03
CA LEU A 61 5.03 9.37 7.43
C LEU A 61 4.25 10.15 8.51
N LYS A 62 3.79 9.45 9.56
CA LYS A 62 3.02 10.07 10.64
C LYS A 62 3.83 11.05 11.48
N LYS A 63 5.13 10.79 11.68
CA LYS A 63 6.05 11.74 12.35
C LYS A 63 6.15 13.07 11.59
N LEU A 64 5.94 13.07 10.28
CA LEU A 64 5.84 14.29 9.48
C LEU A 64 4.48 14.99 9.61
N GLY A 65 3.51 14.41 10.32
CA GLY A 65 2.14 14.92 10.44
C GLY A 65 1.19 14.45 9.35
N ILE A 66 1.58 13.45 8.56
CA ILE A 66 0.74 12.87 7.49
C ILE A 66 -0.09 11.75 8.10
N VAL A 67 -1.31 12.10 8.52
CA VAL A 67 -2.22 11.20 9.25
C VAL A 67 -3.61 11.10 8.63
N ASP A 68 -3.94 11.99 7.68
CA ASP A 68 -5.24 12.03 7.01
C ASP A 68 -5.11 11.54 5.57
N GLY A 69 -5.55 10.30 5.34
CA GLY A 69 -5.41 9.63 4.06
C GLY A 69 -5.52 8.11 4.16
N PHE A 70 -5.13 7.44 3.07
CA PHE A 70 -5.12 6.00 2.95
C PHE A 70 -3.98 5.54 2.03
N GLN A 71 -3.69 4.25 2.06
CA GLN A 71 -2.68 3.62 1.21
C GLN A 71 -3.28 2.49 0.40
N TRP A 72 -2.94 2.43 -0.88
CA TRP A 72 -3.13 1.27 -1.72
C TRP A 72 -1.86 0.43 -1.72
N ILE A 73 -2.00 -0.87 -1.43
CA ILE A 73 -0.90 -1.82 -1.35
C ILE A 73 -1.06 -2.85 -2.47
N ASP A 74 0.01 -3.03 -3.24
CA ASP A 74 0.07 -3.94 -4.37
C ASP A 74 1.39 -4.76 -4.40
N GLY A 75 1.87 -5.11 -5.58
CA GLY A 75 3.11 -5.83 -5.78
C GLY A 75 3.01 -7.34 -5.70
N SER A 76 4.20 -7.94 -5.72
CA SER A 76 4.37 -9.35 -5.39
C SER A 76 3.97 -9.68 -3.95
N PHE A 77 3.91 -8.68 -3.07
CA PHE A 77 3.50 -8.84 -1.68
C PHE A 77 2.03 -9.24 -1.56
N VAL A 78 1.13 -8.72 -2.39
CA VAL A 78 -0.30 -9.08 -2.38
C VAL A 78 -0.65 -10.24 -3.33
N GLU A 79 0.34 -11.07 -3.68
CA GLU A 79 0.19 -12.27 -4.51
C GLU A 79 0.78 -13.48 -3.75
N GLU A 80 0.36 -14.71 -4.07
CA GLU A 80 0.96 -15.96 -3.54
C GLU A 80 2.27 -16.32 -4.27
N VAL A 81 3.18 -15.37 -4.47
CA VAL A 81 4.39 -15.56 -5.30
C VAL A 81 5.27 -16.72 -4.84
N GLU A 82 5.31 -17.03 -3.55
CA GLU A 82 6.04 -18.19 -3.03
C GLU A 82 5.51 -19.50 -3.60
N LYS A 83 4.18 -19.61 -3.80
CA LYS A 83 3.52 -20.79 -4.33
C LYS A 83 3.53 -20.82 -5.86
N ILE A 84 3.27 -19.69 -6.51
CA ILE A 84 3.12 -19.63 -7.97
C ILE A 84 4.45 -19.43 -8.71
N ARG A 85 5.49 -18.91 -8.05
CA ARG A 85 6.80 -18.59 -8.66
C ARG A 85 8.00 -19.11 -7.87
N SER A 86 7.78 -19.80 -6.73
CA SER A 86 8.85 -20.31 -5.87
C SER A 86 9.87 -19.25 -5.45
N LYS A 87 9.38 -18.03 -5.19
CA LYS A 87 10.19 -16.88 -4.79
C LYS A 87 9.46 -16.07 -3.71
N ASP A 88 10.23 -15.51 -2.80
CA ASP A 88 9.72 -14.56 -1.82
C ASP A 88 9.31 -13.23 -2.50
N PRO A 89 8.30 -12.52 -1.96
CA PRO A 89 8.05 -11.14 -2.34
C PRO A 89 9.29 -10.29 -2.07
N SER A 90 9.56 -9.33 -2.96
CA SER A 90 10.79 -8.52 -2.90
C SER A 90 10.64 -7.28 -2.03
N ASP A 91 9.48 -6.66 -2.07
CA ASP A 91 9.14 -5.41 -1.42
C ASP A 91 7.63 -5.19 -1.38
N VAL A 92 7.20 -4.17 -0.64
CA VAL A 92 5.80 -3.72 -0.58
C VAL A 92 5.63 -2.54 -1.53
N ASP A 93 4.95 -2.76 -2.65
CA ASP A 93 4.57 -1.68 -3.56
C ASP A 93 3.38 -0.92 -2.96
N LEU A 94 3.48 0.40 -2.84
CA LEU A 94 2.42 1.20 -2.21
C LEU A 94 2.28 2.61 -2.78
N ILE A 95 1.05 3.11 -2.76
CA ILE A 95 0.74 4.52 -3.03
C ILE A 95 0.00 5.08 -1.83
N THR A 96 0.52 6.19 -1.29
CA THR A 96 -0.13 6.94 -0.23
C THR A 96 -0.92 8.08 -0.83
N PHE A 97 -2.23 8.11 -0.58
CA PHE A 97 -3.12 9.24 -0.88
C PHE A 97 -3.37 9.97 0.42
N ALA A 98 -2.76 11.14 0.63
CA ALA A 98 -2.89 11.85 1.88
C ALA A 98 -2.83 13.37 1.72
N TYR A 99 -3.46 14.06 2.66
CA TYR A 99 -3.33 15.50 2.83
C TYR A 99 -1.98 15.86 3.45
N ARG A 100 -1.48 17.03 3.10
CA ARG A 100 -0.31 17.64 3.73
C ARG A 100 -0.57 17.86 5.23
N PRO A 101 0.50 17.86 6.05
CA PRO A 101 0.38 18.25 7.45
C PRO A 101 -0.23 19.66 7.61
N PRO A 102 -1.00 19.91 8.70
CA PRO A 102 -1.51 21.24 8.99
C PRO A 102 -0.37 22.28 9.03
N GLY A 103 -0.61 23.45 8.44
CA GLY A 103 0.38 24.54 8.45
C GLY A 103 1.40 24.51 7.31
N ILE A 104 1.27 23.61 6.32
CA ILE A 104 2.04 23.63 5.07
C ILE A 104 1.15 24.07 3.89
N PRO A 105 0.92 25.38 3.70
CA PRO A 105 -0.10 25.86 2.77
C PRO A 105 0.35 25.89 1.31
N ASN A 106 1.66 25.86 1.03
CA ASN A 106 2.19 26.09 -0.32
C ASN A 106 3.09 24.96 -0.82
N ASP A 107 3.18 24.87 -2.14
CA ASP A 107 3.89 23.80 -2.84
C ASP A 107 5.41 23.84 -2.60
N LEU A 108 5.98 25.03 -2.41
CA LEU A 108 7.42 25.19 -2.20
C LEU A 108 7.86 24.58 -0.86
N GLU A 109 7.11 24.85 0.20
CA GLU A 109 7.36 24.24 1.53
C GLU A 109 7.12 22.74 1.48
N TRP A 110 6.06 22.30 0.81
CA TRP A 110 5.80 20.88 0.64
C TRP A 110 6.95 20.16 -0.08
N GLN A 111 7.46 20.73 -1.17
CA GLN A 111 8.61 20.19 -1.89
C GLN A 111 9.89 20.16 -1.04
N LYS A 112 10.10 21.14 -0.15
CA LYS A 112 11.23 21.10 0.79
C LYS A 112 11.12 19.93 1.76
N ILE A 113 9.91 19.65 2.27
CA ILE A 113 9.66 18.50 3.15
C ILE A 113 9.93 17.19 2.39
N ILE A 114 9.40 17.03 1.17
CA ILE A 114 9.65 15.87 0.33
C ILE A 114 11.15 15.66 0.12
N ASN A 115 11.86 16.70 -0.32
CA ASN A 115 13.30 16.64 -0.63
C ASN A 115 14.17 16.38 0.60
N SER A 116 13.71 16.78 1.79
CA SER A 116 14.42 16.51 3.05
C SER A 116 14.16 15.09 3.58
N ASN A 117 13.16 14.39 3.02
CA ASN A 117 12.68 13.10 3.52
C ASN A 117 12.61 12.05 2.40
N LEU A 118 13.62 12.01 1.52
CA LEU A 118 13.64 11.10 0.37
C LEU A 118 13.49 9.62 0.74
N ALA A 119 13.95 9.20 1.92
CA ALA A 119 13.74 7.83 2.41
C ALA A 119 12.25 7.46 2.52
N ILE A 120 11.35 8.43 2.67
CA ILE A 120 9.91 8.24 2.82
C ILE A 120 9.19 8.38 1.47
N PHE A 121 9.62 9.32 0.64
CA PHE A 121 8.85 9.74 -0.56
C PHE A 121 9.45 9.32 -1.89
N HIS A 122 10.73 8.93 -1.93
CA HIS A 122 11.39 8.58 -3.18
C HIS A 122 11.55 7.06 -3.26
N PRO A 123 10.95 6.39 -4.26
CA PRO A 123 10.80 4.92 -4.25
C PRO A 123 12.13 4.17 -4.09
N GLN A 124 13.19 4.59 -4.78
CA GLN A 124 14.53 3.98 -4.63
C GLN A 124 15.08 4.03 -3.18
N PHE A 125 14.88 5.15 -2.47
CA PHE A 125 15.37 5.30 -1.10
C PHE A 125 14.44 4.59 -0.12
N SER A 126 13.14 4.65 -0.32
CA SER A 126 12.15 3.91 0.46
C SER A 126 12.33 2.40 0.35
N LYS A 127 12.64 1.89 -0.85
CA LYS A 127 12.93 0.47 -1.07
C LYS A 127 14.16 0.03 -0.31
N LYS A 128 15.21 0.86 -0.31
CA LYS A 128 16.44 0.58 0.45
C LYS A 128 16.25 0.64 1.98
N HIS A 129 15.42 1.55 2.47
CA HIS A 129 15.31 1.83 3.90
C HIS A 129 14.20 1.02 4.58
N PHE A 130 13.12 0.74 3.87
CA PHE A 130 11.89 0.12 4.39
C PHE A 130 11.41 -1.09 3.58
N ASN A 131 12.11 -1.50 2.51
CA ASN A 131 11.61 -2.50 1.57
C ASN A 131 10.23 -2.12 0.99
N CYS A 132 10.01 -0.83 0.74
CA CYS A 132 8.77 -0.31 0.17
C CYS A 132 9.04 0.47 -1.13
N ASP A 133 8.39 0.09 -2.24
CA ASP A 133 8.33 0.92 -3.45
C ASP A 133 7.22 1.97 -3.27
N ALA A 134 7.57 3.04 -2.55
CA ALA A 134 6.60 3.99 -2.03
C ALA A 134 6.40 5.20 -2.94
N TYR A 135 5.14 5.46 -3.28
CA TYR A 135 4.69 6.63 -4.02
C TYR A 135 3.72 7.47 -3.18
N TYR A 136 3.58 8.75 -3.52
CA TYR A 136 2.74 9.70 -2.79
C TYR A 136 1.90 10.55 -3.74
N ILE A 137 0.59 10.60 -3.49
CA ILE A 137 -0.37 11.48 -4.15
C ILE A 137 -0.90 12.47 -3.12
N ASP A 138 -0.60 13.73 -3.40
CA ASP A 138 -1.00 14.87 -2.57
C ASP A 138 -2.45 15.25 -2.80
N LEU A 139 -3.29 15.03 -1.79
CA LEU A 139 -4.72 15.32 -1.84
C LEU A 139 -5.06 16.83 -1.73
N ASN A 140 -4.07 17.70 -1.47
CA ASN A 140 -4.24 19.14 -1.55
C ASN A 140 -4.18 19.67 -3.00
N LEU A 141 -3.76 18.85 -3.96
CA LEU A 141 -3.72 19.24 -5.37
C LEU A 141 -5.12 19.28 -5.99
N LYS A 142 -5.21 19.82 -7.21
CA LYS A 142 -6.48 19.95 -7.92
C LYS A 142 -7.10 18.58 -8.19
N SER A 143 -8.42 18.50 -8.09
CA SER A 143 -9.18 17.26 -8.26
C SER A 143 -8.99 16.60 -9.63
N ASP A 144 -8.79 17.38 -10.70
CA ASP A 144 -8.52 16.86 -12.04
C ASP A 144 -7.12 16.21 -12.15
N TYR A 145 -6.13 16.70 -11.41
CA TYR A 145 -4.84 16.04 -11.26
C TYR A 145 -4.98 14.74 -10.47
N ILE A 146 -5.65 14.78 -9.31
CA ILE A 146 -5.86 13.62 -8.44
C ILE A 146 -6.60 12.51 -9.20
N ALA A 147 -7.67 12.84 -9.94
CA ALA A 147 -8.42 11.87 -10.74
C ALA A 147 -7.54 11.18 -11.79
N ARG A 148 -6.70 11.94 -12.52
CA ARG A 148 -5.78 11.37 -13.52
C ARG A 148 -4.72 10.47 -12.90
N GLN A 149 -4.13 10.89 -11.78
CA GLN A 149 -3.16 10.06 -11.06
C GLN A 149 -3.81 8.79 -10.54
N THR A 150 -5.00 8.89 -9.95
CA THR A 150 -5.76 7.74 -9.45
C THR A 150 -6.04 6.73 -10.57
N SER A 151 -6.51 7.20 -11.73
CA SER A 151 -6.76 6.32 -12.89
C SER A 151 -5.49 5.64 -13.41
N TYR A 152 -4.38 6.38 -13.49
CA TYR A 152 -3.08 5.83 -13.90
C TYR A 152 -2.62 4.72 -12.96
N TRP A 153 -2.59 5.02 -11.66
CA TRP A 153 -2.12 4.10 -10.65
C TRP A 153 -3.03 2.90 -10.49
N PHE A 154 -4.34 3.08 -10.52
CA PHE A 154 -5.28 1.97 -10.52
C PHE A 154 -5.02 1.04 -11.70
N GLY A 155 -4.90 1.59 -12.92
CA GLY A 155 -4.57 0.81 -14.10
C GLY A 155 -3.25 0.05 -13.99
N LEU A 156 -2.24 0.62 -13.33
CA LEU A 156 -0.94 -0.02 -13.13
C LEU A 156 -0.96 -1.10 -12.03
N PHE A 157 -1.50 -0.78 -10.86
CA PHE A 157 -1.47 -1.64 -9.67
C PHE A 157 -2.47 -2.80 -9.75
N THR A 158 -3.54 -2.69 -10.54
CA THR A 158 -4.49 -3.81 -10.68
C THR A 158 -4.07 -4.83 -11.74
N HIS A 159 -2.85 -4.82 -12.27
CA HIS A 159 -2.40 -5.81 -13.26
C HIS A 159 -1.14 -6.54 -12.81
N GLN A 160 -1.10 -7.86 -12.99
CA GLN A 160 0.14 -8.62 -12.87
C GLN A 160 1.12 -8.21 -13.96
N LYS A 161 2.32 -7.82 -13.55
CA LYS A 161 3.39 -7.35 -14.46
C LYS A 161 3.80 -8.32 -15.57
N ILE A 162 3.66 -9.63 -15.33
CA ILE A 162 4.16 -10.67 -16.27
C ILE A 162 3.07 -11.15 -17.22
N THR A 163 1.85 -11.32 -16.71
CA THR A 163 0.74 -11.99 -17.42
C THR A 163 -0.34 -11.02 -17.87
N ASP A 164 -0.26 -9.75 -17.47
CA ASP A 164 -1.29 -8.74 -17.61
C ASP A 164 -2.65 -9.16 -16.99
N ALA A 165 -2.65 -10.14 -16.07
CA ALA A 165 -3.85 -10.59 -15.41
C ALA A 165 -4.39 -9.49 -14.48
N TRP A 166 -5.70 -9.20 -14.59
CA TRP A 166 -6.37 -8.28 -13.69
C TRP A 166 -6.43 -8.87 -12.27
N LYS A 167 -5.94 -8.11 -11.29
CA LYS A 167 -5.81 -8.50 -9.89
C LYS A 167 -6.34 -7.41 -8.94
N GLY A 168 -6.70 -7.84 -7.74
CA GLY A 168 -7.08 -6.95 -6.66
C GLY A 168 -5.89 -6.40 -5.89
N ILE A 169 -6.11 -5.26 -5.24
CA ILE A 169 -5.18 -4.57 -4.34
C ILE A 169 -5.89 -4.29 -3.01
N VAL A 170 -5.13 -3.90 -1.98
CA VAL A 170 -5.69 -3.64 -0.65
C VAL A 170 -5.61 -2.15 -0.32
N GLU A 171 -6.68 -1.59 0.25
CA GLU A 171 -6.70 -0.24 0.79
C GLU A 171 -6.67 -0.28 2.33
N ILE A 172 -5.76 0.49 2.91
CA ILE A 172 -5.57 0.60 4.38
C ILE A 172 -5.58 2.07 4.76
N ASN A 173 -6.37 2.43 5.79
CA ASN A 173 -6.41 3.81 6.28
C ASN A 173 -5.09 4.20 6.97
N LEU A 174 -4.70 5.47 6.93
CA LEU A 174 -3.54 5.95 7.69
C LEU A 174 -3.81 6.13 9.19
N ILE A 175 -5.06 6.15 9.65
CA ILE A 175 -5.41 6.41 11.05
C ILE A 175 -4.96 5.32 12.04
N ASP A 176 -4.77 4.07 11.56
CA ASP A 176 -4.48 2.89 12.39
C ASP A 176 -3.13 3.02 13.13
N ASP A 177 -3.02 2.64 14.42
CA ASP A 177 -1.76 2.68 15.16
C ASP A 177 -0.82 1.51 14.82
N GLU A 178 0.32 1.81 14.20
CA GLU A 178 1.34 0.83 13.81
C GLU A 178 2.14 0.29 15.00
N SER A 179 2.26 1.05 16.09
CA SER A 179 3.24 0.80 17.17
C SER A 179 2.95 -0.50 17.90
N VAL A 180 1.67 -0.75 18.18
CA VAL A 180 1.20 -1.97 18.85
C VAL A 180 1.47 -3.19 17.97
N ILE A 181 1.18 -3.08 16.66
CA ILE A 181 1.32 -4.17 15.70
C ILE A 181 2.80 -4.49 15.46
N LEU A 182 3.65 -3.46 15.33
CA LEU A 182 5.08 -3.64 15.15
C LEU A 182 5.72 -4.34 16.36
N HIS A 183 5.33 -3.96 17.58
CA HIS A 183 5.80 -4.64 18.79
C HIS A 183 5.39 -6.12 18.83
N GLN A 184 4.16 -6.45 18.42
CA GLN A 184 3.70 -7.84 18.33
C GLN A 184 4.47 -8.65 17.29
N LEU A 185 4.77 -8.06 16.12
CA LEU A 185 5.61 -8.71 15.13
C LEU A 185 7.02 -8.96 15.67
N GLN A 186 7.64 -8.02 16.36
CA GLN A 186 9.02 -8.19 16.85
C GLN A 186 9.16 -9.15 18.03
N GLY A 187 8.08 -9.37 18.80
CA GLY A 187 8.05 -10.28 19.94
C GLY A 187 7.66 -11.73 19.62
N SER A 188 7.34 -12.05 18.36
CA SER A 188 6.97 -13.39 17.87
C SER A 188 8.11 -14.09 17.13
#